data_AF-A0AA97B2Q8-F1
#
_entry.id   AF-A0AA97B2Q8-F1
#
_cell.length_a   1.000
_cell.length_b   1.000
_cell.length_c   1.000
_cell.angle_alpha   90.00
_cell.angle_beta   90.00
_cell.angle_gamma   90.00
#
_symmetry.space_group_name_H-M   'P 1'
#
loop_
_entity.id
_entity.type
_entity.pdbx_description
1 polymer ?
#
loop_
_entity_poly.entity_id
_entity_poly.type
_entity_poly.pdbx_seq_one_letter_code
_entity_poly.pdbx_strand_id
1 'polypeptide(L)'
;MAPGTPDWLLERIILRELPPEALSAARARLEREPGGAARLARLDADSRQTLARHPPAEVAAEVVRRERESQGRTETARRGNSQGWHGLSLSVPVAASLALLFMSAPEEQPEPSNSPVPLIVMLDTVRIKGGPRLRVHRQGAGEPELLGEQARARSGDVLQLSYVSGGSRHGVVVSVDGRGAVTLHHPSTLSGSTELGPGEAVPLTHAYELDDAPDFERFLFVTSDAPWR
;
A
#
# COMPACT_ATOMS: atom_id res chain seq x y z
N MET A 1 -4.99 37.58 -4.98
CA MET A 1 -3.58 37.15 -4.79
C MET A 1 -3.38 35.89 -5.61
N ALA A 2 -2.39 35.84 -6.50
CA ALA A 2 -2.04 34.59 -7.17
C ALA A 2 -1.52 33.59 -6.12
N PRO A 3 -1.80 32.29 -6.24
CA PRO A 3 -1.23 31.30 -5.33
C PRO A 3 0.31 31.38 -5.39
N GLY A 4 0.96 31.30 -4.22
CA GLY A 4 2.42 31.25 -4.13
C GLY A 4 2.98 30.04 -4.88
N THR A 5 4.29 30.04 -5.12
CA THR A 5 4.99 28.95 -5.78
C THR A 5 4.80 27.67 -4.95
N PRO A 6 4.23 26.60 -5.54
CA PRO A 6 3.98 25.35 -4.83
C PRO A 6 5.28 24.60 -4.53
N ASP A 7 5.28 23.78 -3.47
CA ASP A 7 6.50 23.12 -2.96
C ASP A 7 7.16 22.21 -4.01
N TRP A 8 6.39 21.43 -4.77
CA TRP A 8 6.93 20.60 -5.87
C TRP A 8 7.69 21.43 -6.91
N LEU A 9 7.31 22.69 -7.14
CA LEU A 9 8.02 23.56 -8.08
C LEU A 9 9.30 24.12 -7.46
N LEU A 10 9.35 24.31 -6.14
CA LEU A 10 10.60 24.66 -5.43
C LEU A 10 11.64 23.54 -5.54
N GLU A 11 11.20 22.28 -5.37
CA GLU A 11 12.06 21.10 -5.52
C GLU A 11 12.64 21.02 -6.95
N ARG A 12 11.82 21.22 -7.98
CA ARG A 12 12.33 21.23 -9.36
C ARG A 12 13.27 22.40 -9.65
N ILE A 13 13.07 23.55 -8.99
CA ILE A 13 13.99 24.71 -9.10
C ILE A 13 15.36 24.39 -8.48
N ILE A 14 15.39 23.75 -7.30
CA ILE A 14 16.65 23.44 -6.59
C ILE A 14 17.42 22.32 -7.30
N LEU A 15 16.71 21.29 -7.79
CA LEU A 15 17.29 20.17 -8.53
C LEU A 15 17.62 20.51 -10.00
N ARG A 16 17.21 21.69 -10.48
CA ARG A 16 17.37 22.14 -11.88
C ARG A 16 16.72 21.21 -12.91
N GLU A 17 15.56 20.66 -12.57
CA GLU A 17 14.79 19.72 -13.42
C GLU A 17 13.80 20.41 -14.36
N LEU A 18 13.95 21.73 -14.54
CA LEU A 18 13.15 22.53 -15.47
C LEU A 18 13.99 22.88 -16.70
N PRO A 19 13.39 22.95 -17.90
CA PRO A 19 14.05 23.55 -19.06
C PRO A 19 14.60 24.94 -18.72
N PRO A 20 15.73 25.39 -19.31
CA PRO A 20 16.41 26.61 -18.89
C PRO A 20 15.51 27.87 -18.83
N GLU A 21 14.63 28.04 -19.81
CA GLU A 21 13.67 29.14 -19.86
C GLU A 21 12.65 29.05 -18.72
N ALA A 22 12.04 27.88 -18.51
CA ALA A 22 11.09 27.64 -17.43
C ALA A 22 11.73 27.80 -16.04
N LEU A 23 12.98 27.36 -15.87
CA LEU A 23 13.74 27.54 -14.64
C LEU A 23 13.94 29.02 -14.33
N SER A 24 14.31 29.81 -15.35
CA SER A 24 14.52 31.25 -15.21
C SER A 24 13.24 31.98 -14.82
N ALA A 25 12.12 31.66 -15.48
CA ALA A 25 10.81 32.22 -15.18
C ALA A 25 10.32 31.85 -13.77
N ALA A 26 10.52 30.59 -13.37
CA ALA A 26 10.13 30.11 -12.05
C ALA A 26 10.94 30.77 -10.93
N ARG A 27 12.25 30.97 -11.13
CA ARG A 27 13.10 31.73 -10.19
C ARG A 27 12.69 33.20 -10.09
N ALA A 28 12.48 33.87 -11.23
CA ALA A 28 12.04 35.26 -11.25
C ALA A 28 10.65 35.46 -10.63
N ARG A 29 9.77 34.45 -10.68
CA ARG A 29 8.51 34.43 -9.94
C ARG A 29 8.76 34.31 -8.43
N LEU A 30 9.56 33.33 -8.03
CA LEU A 30 9.85 33.06 -6.62
C LEU A 30 10.52 34.25 -5.91
N GLU A 31 11.40 34.98 -6.60
CA GLU A 31 12.05 36.19 -6.07
C GLU A 31 11.06 37.33 -5.76
N ARG A 32 9.96 37.40 -6.51
CA ARG A 32 8.89 38.39 -6.29
C ARG A 32 7.91 37.97 -5.20
N GLU A 33 7.97 36.73 -4.74
CA GLU A 33 7.08 36.23 -3.69
C GLU A 33 7.61 36.60 -2.29
N PRO A 34 6.74 37.13 -1.40
CA PRO A 34 7.11 37.35 -0.01
C PRO A 34 7.64 36.06 0.64
N GLY A 35 8.90 36.09 1.10
CA GLY A 35 9.55 34.93 1.74
C GLY A 35 9.98 33.82 0.78
N GLY A 36 9.90 34.00 -0.54
CA GLY A 36 10.30 32.97 -1.52
C GLY A 36 11.75 32.51 -1.36
N ALA A 37 12.68 33.47 -1.20
CA ALA A 37 14.08 33.17 -0.94
C ALA A 37 14.30 32.38 0.37
N ALA A 38 13.56 32.71 1.43
CA ALA A 38 13.64 32.01 2.72
C ALA A 38 13.10 30.57 2.63
N ARG A 39 12.01 30.35 1.86
CA ARG A 39 11.48 29.01 1.60
C ARG A 39 12.49 28.13 0.87
N LEU A 40 13.15 28.66 -0.17
CA LEU A 40 14.17 27.94 -0.92
C LEU A 40 15.40 27.61 -0.05
N ALA A 41 15.87 28.58 0.73
CA ALA A 41 17.01 28.38 1.64
C ALA A 41 16.72 27.33 2.73
N ARG A 42 15.48 27.29 3.23
CA ARG A 42 15.04 26.26 4.18
C ARG A 42 15.04 24.86 3.56
N LEU A 43 14.55 24.72 2.32
CA LEU A 43 14.56 23.43 1.60
C LEU A 43 15.99 22.94 1.32
N ASP A 44 16.90 23.84 0.95
CA ASP A 44 18.32 23.54 0.79
C ASP A 44 18.98 23.07 2.11
N ALA A 45 18.69 23.77 3.21
CA ALA A 45 19.21 23.42 4.53
C ALA A 45 18.73 22.05 5.00
N ASP A 46 17.44 21.74 4.80
CA ASP A 46 16.86 20.44 5.14
C ASP A 46 17.46 19.31 4.28
N SER A 47 17.67 19.56 2.99
CA SER A 47 18.36 18.62 2.09
C SER A 47 19.77 18.31 2.57
N ARG A 48 20.54 19.34 2.96
CA ARG A 48 21.88 19.18 3.54
C ARG A 48 21.86 18.44 4.87
N GLN A 49 20.88 18.71 5.72
CA GLN A 49 20.73 18.01 7.00
C GLN A 49 20.42 16.51 6.77
N THR A 50 19.55 16.21 5.80
CA THR A 50 19.22 14.84 5.42
C THR A 50 20.44 14.09 4.91
N LEU A 51 21.23 14.70 4.01
CA LEU A 51 22.46 14.10 3.49
C LEU A 51 23.56 13.96 4.54
N ALA A 52 23.61 14.86 5.53
CA ALA A 52 24.53 14.74 6.67
C ALA A 52 24.12 13.61 7.62
N ARG A 53 22.82 13.42 7.86
CA ARG A 53 22.29 12.33 8.70
C ARG A 53 22.32 10.97 7.99
N HIS A 54 22.16 10.98 6.68
CA HIS A 54 22.10 9.78 5.84
C HIS A 54 23.10 9.89 4.69
N PRO A 55 24.41 9.72 4.97
CA PRO A 55 25.42 9.77 3.92
C PRO A 55 25.11 8.75 2.81
N PRO A 56 25.17 9.14 1.52
CA PRO A 56 24.79 8.25 0.42
C PRO A 56 25.54 6.91 0.40
N ALA A 57 26.82 6.90 0.78
CA ALA A 57 27.62 5.68 0.85
C ALA A 57 27.09 4.69 1.90
N GLU A 58 26.64 5.18 3.06
CA GLU A 58 26.09 4.35 4.13
C GLU A 58 24.72 3.79 3.75
N VAL A 59 23.86 4.62 3.16
CA VAL A 59 22.54 4.18 2.66
C VAL A 59 22.72 3.13 1.56
N ALA A 60 23.64 3.34 0.62
CA ALA A 60 23.93 2.37 -0.44
C ALA A 60 24.44 1.03 0.12
N ALA A 61 25.35 1.06 1.10
CA ALA A 61 25.83 -0.16 1.76
C ALA A 61 24.71 -0.92 2.48
N GLU A 62 23.81 -0.19 3.15
CA GLU A 62 22.65 -0.77 3.83
C GLU A 62 21.65 -1.40 2.87
N VAL A 63 21.39 -0.78 1.71
CA VAL A 63 20.54 -1.34 0.66
C VAL A 63 21.12 -2.67 0.15
N VAL A 64 22.42 -2.70 -0.19
CA VAL A 64 23.10 -3.93 -0.64
C VAL A 64 23.06 -5.02 0.44
N ARG A 65 23.22 -4.66 1.72
CA ARG A 65 23.12 -5.61 2.83
C ARG A 65 21.72 -6.23 2.91
N ARG A 66 20.67 -5.41 2.84
CA ARG A 66 19.27 -5.88 2.89
C ARG A 66 18.89 -6.75 1.70
N GLU A 67 19.39 -6.43 0.51
CA GLU A 67 19.20 -7.24 -0.68
C GLU A 67 19.80 -8.64 -0.53
N ARG A 68 21.03 -8.74 0.00
CA ARG A 68 21.67 -10.04 0.27
C ARG A 68 20.87 -10.88 1.27
N GLU A 69 20.34 -10.25 2.31
CA GLU A 69 19.51 -10.93 3.32
C GLU A 69 18.17 -11.42 2.75
N SER A 70 17.53 -10.66 1.86
CA SER A 70 16.28 -11.07 1.23
C SER A 70 16.48 -12.25 0.26
N GLN A 71 17.56 -12.23 -0.51
CA GLN A 71 17.96 -13.33 -1.41
C GLN A 71 18.31 -14.61 -0.63
N GLY A 72 19.05 -14.50 0.48
CA GLY A 72 19.39 -15.66 1.33
C GLY A 72 18.17 -16.36 1.96
N ARG A 73 17.14 -15.60 2.34
CA ARG A 73 15.87 -16.15 2.85
C ARG A 73 15.08 -16.88 1.77
N THR A 74 15.11 -16.41 0.53
CA THR A 74 14.43 -17.07 -0.58
C THR A 74 15.11 -18.38 -0.97
N GLU A 75 16.45 -18.44 -0.92
CA GLU A 75 17.19 -19.67 -1.20
C GLU A 75 17.03 -20.74 -0.11
N THR A 76 17.04 -20.36 1.16
CA THR A 76 16.83 -21.29 2.28
C THR A 76 15.42 -21.86 2.30
N ALA A 77 14.40 -21.06 1.98
CA ALA A 77 13.02 -21.54 1.80
C ALA A 77 12.88 -22.54 0.64
N ARG A 78 13.66 -22.41 -0.44
CA ARG A 78 13.66 -23.36 -1.57
C ARG A 78 14.35 -24.69 -1.24
N ARG A 79 15.42 -24.68 -0.42
CA ARG A 79 16.14 -25.89 -0.01
C ARG A 79 15.37 -26.72 1.04
N GLY A 80 14.51 -26.08 1.84
CA GLY A 80 13.67 -26.76 2.84
C GLY A 80 12.49 -27.58 2.30
N ASN A 81 12.16 -27.46 1.01
CA ASN A 81 10.99 -28.10 0.39
C ASN A 81 11.32 -29.28 -0.55
N SER A 82 12.58 -29.72 -0.64
CA SER A 82 12.99 -30.79 -1.56
C SER A 82 13.35 -32.11 -0.88
N GLN A 83 13.05 -32.30 0.41
CA GLN A 83 13.29 -33.57 1.10
C GLN A 83 12.01 -34.41 1.19
N GLY A 84 11.73 -35.09 0.07
CA GLY A 84 11.03 -36.37 -0.07
C GLY A 84 9.88 -36.72 0.88
N TRP A 85 8.65 -36.35 0.51
CA TRP A 85 7.44 -37.02 1.00
C TRP A 85 6.95 -38.01 -0.06
N HIS A 86 7.66 -39.12 -0.21
CA HIS A 86 7.13 -40.29 -0.90
C HIS A 86 7.00 -41.42 0.13
N GLY A 87 5.76 -41.74 0.48
CA GLY A 87 5.41 -43.00 1.15
C GLY A 87 4.75 -42.85 2.51
N LEU A 88 3.42 -42.81 2.53
CA LEU A 88 2.59 -43.92 3.05
C LEU A 88 1.13 -43.45 3.20
N SER A 89 0.35 -43.83 2.20
CA SER A 89 -1.10 -44.03 2.29
C SER A 89 -1.42 -45.12 3.31
N LEU A 90 -2.30 -44.84 4.27
CA LEU A 90 -3.23 -45.85 4.78
C LEU A 90 -4.52 -45.18 5.29
N SER A 91 -5.62 -45.60 4.69
CA SER A 91 -7.02 -45.23 4.93
C SER A 91 -7.55 -45.70 6.30
N VAL A 92 -8.37 -44.86 6.96
CA VAL A 92 -9.54 -45.33 7.75
C VAL A 92 -10.63 -44.24 7.69
N PRO A 93 -11.86 -44.55 7.24
CA PRO A 93 -13.01 -43.67 7.38
C PRO A 93 -13.71 -43.95 8.73
N VAL A 94 -13.90 -42.94 9.57
CA VAL A 94 -14.88 -43.01 10.67
C VAL A 94 -15.86 -41.86 10.51
N ALA A 95 -17.06 -42.25 10.11
CA ALA A 95 -18.24 -41.43 10.01
C ALA A 95 -18.71 -40.95 11.39
N ALA A 96 -19.35 -39.78 11.38
CA ALA A 96 -20.55 -39.46 12.15
C ALA A 96 -20.56 -39.86 13.64
N SER A 97 -20.08 -38.98 14.54
CA SER A 97 -20.43 -38.96 15.98
C SER A 97 -19.98 -37.68 16.72
N LEU A 98 -20.24 -36.47 16.19
CA LEU A 98 -19.97 -35.22 16.94
C LEU A 98 -21.10 -34.17 16.85
N ALA A 99 -22.32 -34.60 16.46
CA ALA A 99 -23.48 -33.71 16.31
C ALA A 99 -24.45 -33.72 17.51
N LEU A 100 -24.10 -34.32 18.66
CA LEU A 100 -25.06 -34.52 19.76
C LEU A 100 -24.57 -34.14 21.16
N LEU A 101 -23.57 -33.26 21.29
CA LEU A 101 -23.04 -32.90 22.62
C LEU A 101 -22.66 -31.42 22.81
N PHE A 102 -23.41 -30.49 22.20
CA PHE A 102 -23.29 -29.05 22.48
C PHE A 102 -24.65 -28.39 22.70
N MET A 103 -25.47 -29.01 23.53
CA MET A 103 -26.72 -28.42 24.00
C MET A 103 -26.83 -28.65 25.50
N SER A 104 -25.99 -27.98 26.29
CA SER A 104 -26.12 -27.73 27.74
C SER A 104 -24.96 -26.84 28.22
N ALA A 105 -25.29 -25.68 28.80
CA ALA A 105 -24.49 -24.52 29.25
C ALA A 105 -23.40 -24.82 30.33
N PRO A 106 -22.62 -23.85 30.90
CA PRO A 106 -22.60 -22.38 30.76
C PRO A 106 -21.20 -21.72 30.60
N GLU A 107 -21.24 -20.39 30.50
CA GLU A 107 -20.19 -19.36 30.39
C GLU A 107 -19.12 -19.40 31.50
N GLU A 108 -17.82 -19.44 31.13
CA GLU A 108 -16.67 -18.87 31.86
C GLU A 108 -15.37 -18.89 30.99
N GLN A 109 -14.45 -17.95 31.28
CA GLN A 109 -13.31 -17.40 30.52
C GLN A 109 -12.32 -18.38 29.84
N PRO A 110 -11.54 -17.87 28.85
CA PRO A 110 -10.10 -18.11 28.90
C PRO A 110 -9.21 -16.88 28.60
N GLU A 111 -8.18 -16.76 29.45
CA GLU A 111 -6.96 -15.95 29.33
C GLU A 111 -6.01 -16.47 28.21
N PRO A 112 -4.92 -15.74 27.86
CA PRO A 112 -4.54 -15.45 26.47
C PRO A 112 -3.53 -16.43 25.87
N SER A 113 -3.65 -16.66 24.56
CA SER A 113 -2.62 -17.34 23.77
C SER A 113 -1.64 -16.33 23.18
N ASN A 114 -0.41 -16.37 23.69
CA ASN A 114 0.75 -15.67 23.16
C ASN A 114 1.14 -16.25 21.79
N SER A 115 1.03 -15.47 20.73
CA SER A 115 1.85 -15.60 19.53
C SER A 115 2.14 -14.21 18.95
N PRO A 116 3.39 -13.90 18.60
CA PRO A 116 3.80 -12.54 18.27
C PRO A 116 3.29 -12.14 16.88
N VAL A 117 2.28 -11.28 16.88
CA VAL A 117 1.82 -10.55 15.68
C VAL A 117 2.80 -9.39 15.46
N PRO A 118 3.35 -9.19 14.24
CA PRO A 118 4.18 -8.03 13.97
C PRO A 118 3.36 -6.74 14.13
N LEU A 119 3.99 -5.81 14.85
CA LEU A 119 3.50 -4.54 15.36
C LEU A 119 2.90 -3.64 14.27
N ILE A 120 1.57 -3.42 14.30
CA ILE A 120 0.95 -2.17 13.84
C ILE A 120 0.08 -1.62 14.98
N VAL A 121 0.68 -0.69 15.71
CA VAL A 121 0.11 0.28 16.65
C VAL A 121 -0.52 1.39 15.79
N MET A 122 -1.76 1.91 15.89
CA MET A 122 -2.92 1.80 16.80
C MET A 122 -4.17 2.31 16.04
N LEU A 123 -5.36 1.78 16.31
CA LEU A 123 -6.40 2.47 17.10
C LEU A 123 -7.58 1.52 17.26
N ASP A 124 -7.76 1.05 18.50
CA ASP A 124 -8.89 0.26 18.92
C ASP A 124 -10.10 1.19 19.11
N THR A 125 -11.03 1.12 18.16
CA THR A 125 -12.45 1.31 18.46
C THR A 125 -13.13 0.05 17.97
N VAL A 126 -13.65 -0.74 18.92
CA VAL A 126 -14.46 -1.92 18.65
C VAL A 126 -15.65 -1.51 17.77
N ARG A 127 -15.50 -1.68 16.46
CA ARG A 127 -16.52 -1.40 15.46
C ARG A 127 -17.13 -2.74 15.08
N ILE A 128 -18.42 -2.88 15.39
CA ILE A 128 -19.24 -4.10 15.18
C ILE A 128 -19.35 -4.48 13.67
N LYS A 129 -18.89 -3.60 12.78
CA LYS A 129 -18.67 -3.87 11.36
C LYS A 129 -17.17 -3.73 11.08
N GLY A 130 -16.56 -4.74 10.47
CA GLY A 130 -15.11 -4.82 10.26
C GLY A 130 -14.48 -3.56 9.67
N GLY A 131 -13.18 -3.37 9.91
CA GLY A 131 -12.45 -2.19 9.51
C GLY A 131 -12.37 -1.95 7.99
N PRO A 132 -11.91 -0.76 7.57
CA PRO A 132 -11.74 -0.44 6.17
C PRO A 132 -10.79 -1.42 5.49
N ARG A 133 -11.15 -1.86 4.28
CA ARG A 133 -10.33 -2.82 3.52
C ARG A 133 -10.58 -2.70 2.02
N LEU A 134 -9.57 -3.07 1.25
CA LEU A 134 -9.66 -3.22 -0.19
C LEU A 134 -9.95 -4.68 -0.56
N ARG A 135 -10.70 -4.88 -1.65
CA ARG A 135 -10.91 -6.17 -2.30
C ARG A 135 -10.49 -6.06 -3.76
N VAL A 136 -9.76 -7.06 -4.23
CA VAL A 136 -9.22 -7.12 -5.59
C VAL A 136 -9.77 -8.38 -6.24
N HIS A 137 -10.57 -8.22 -7.30
CA HIS A 137 -11.06 -9.36 -8.06
C HIS A 137 -10.37 -9.40 -9.43
N ARG A 138 -9.79 -10.54 -9.80
CA ARG A 138 -9.34 -10.79 -11.17
C ARG A 138 -10.51 -11.21 -12.03
N GLN A 139 -10.69 -10.52 -13.14
CA GLN A 139 -11.66 -10.88 -14.17
C GLN A 139 -11.06 -11.98 -15.06
N GLY A 140 -11.91 -12.90 -15.49
CA GLY A 140 -11.54 -13.97 -16.42
C GLY A 140 -12.75 -14.38 -17.25
N ALA A 141 -12.64 -15.53 -17.94
CA ALA A 141 -13.74 -16.06 -18.74
C ALA A 141 -14.93 -16.60 -17.90
N GLY A 142 -14.75 -16.74 -16.58
CA GLY A 142 -15.76 -17.21 -15.64
C GLY A 142 -16.03 -16.22 -14.52
N GLU A 143 -16.41 -16.72 -13.35
CA GLU A 143 -16.67 -15.87 -12.18
C GLU A 143 -15.42 -15.09 -11.74
N PRO A 144 -15.55 -13.82 -11.33
CA PRO A 144 -14.45 -13.03 -10.81
C PRO A 144 -13.77 -13.70 -9.60
N GLU A 145 -12.46 -13.83 -9.65
CA GLU A 145 -11.66 -14.47 -8.61
C GLU A 145 -11.18 -13.44 -7.59
N LEU A 146 -11.55 -13.59 -6.30
CA LEU A 146 -11.01 -12.74 -5.24
C LEU A 146 -9.53 -13.09 -4.98
N LEU A 147 -8.65 -12.12 -5.20
CA LEU A 147 -7.22 -12.26 -4.95
C LEU A 147 -6.90 -11.97 -3.48
N GLY A 148 -6.11 -12.87 -2.88
CA GLY A 148 -5.49 -12.64 -1.57
C GLY A 148 -4.19 -11.85 -1.68
N GLU A 149 -3.59 -11.51 -0.54
CA GLU A 149 -2.27 -10.89 -0.51
C GLU A 149 -1.22 -11.75 -1.22
N GLN A 150 -0.33 -11.10 -1.96
CA GLN A 150 0.76 -11.73 -2.70
C GLN A 150 0.30 -12.79 -3.72
N ALA A 151 -0.97 -12.77 -4.11
CA ALA A 151 -1.48 -13.64 -5.16
C ALA A 151 -0.66 -13.46 -6.45
N ARG A 152 -0.41 -14.57 -7.14
CA ARG A 152 0.26 -14.52 -8.45
C ARG A 152 -0.68 -13.92 -9.48
N ALA A 153 -0.22 -12.87 -10.13
CA ALA A 153 -0.88 -12.25 -11.26
C ALA A 153 0.07 -12.22 -12.47
N ARG A 154 -0.48 -11.99 -13.66
CA ARG A 154 0.26 -11.92 -14.91
C ARG A 154 -0.06 -10.61 -15.63
N SER A 155 0.86 -10.17 -16.47
CA SER A 155 0.57 -9.12 -17.44
C SER A 155 -0.68 -9.49 -18.26
N GLY A 156 -1.59 -8.53 -18.43
CA GLY A 156 -2.89 -8.70 -19.06
C GLY A 156 -4.01 -9.18 -18.13
N ASP A 157 -3.73 -9.50 -16.86
CA ASP A 157 -4.79 -9.73 -15.88
C ASP A 157 -5.57 -8.42 -15.66
N VAL A 158 -6.90 -8.47 -15.78
CA VAL A 158 -7.78 -7.32 -15.54
C VAL A 158 -8.35 -7.40 -14.12
N LEU A 159 -8.09 -6.39 -13.31
CA LEU A 159 -8.46 -6.33 -11.90
C LEU A 159 -9.61 -5.35 -11.67
N GLN A 160 -10.66 -5.80 -10.99
CA GLN A 160 -11.71 -4.95 -10.45
C GLN A 160 -11.46 -4.68 -8.96
N LEU A 161 -11.20 -3.41 -8.65
CA LEU A 161 -11.04 -2.95 -7.28
C LEU A 161 -12.39 -2.59 -6.67
N SER A 162 -12.57 -2.91 -5.40
CA SER A 162 -13.67 -2.40 -4.56
C SER A 162 -13.20 -2.15 -3.14
N TYR A 163 -13.82 -1.20 -2.44
CA TYR A 163 -13.51 -0.91 -1.05
C TYR A 163 -14.68 -1.21 -0.13
N VAL A 164 -14.36 -1.49 1.13
CA VAL A 164 -15.30 -1.45 2.25
C VAL A 164 -14.89 -0.28 3.11
N SER A 165 -15.76 0.72 3.27
CA SER A 165 -15.39 1.94 4.00
C SER A 165 -15.16 1.68 5.48
N GLY A 166 -15.74 0.60 6.02
CA GLY A 166 -15.58 0.23 7.42
C GLY A 166 -16.01 1.33 8.39
N GLY A 167 -16.87 2.26 7.95
CA GLY A 167 -17.33 3.44 8.69
C GLY A 167 -16.46 4.70 8.56
N SER A 168 -15.36 4.66 7.80
CA SER A 168 -14.59 5.86 7.45
C SER A 168 -15.35 6.72 6.44
N ARG A 169 -15.24 8.05 6.59
CA ARG A 169 -15.98 9.01 5.76
C ARG A 169 -15.23 9.38 4.49
N HIS A 170 -13.90 9.34 4.53
CA HIS A 170 -13.06 9.68 3.40
C HIS A 170 -12.03 8.58 3.14
N GLY A 171 -11.71 8.37 1.86
CA GLY A 171 -10.67 7.42 1.44
C GLY A 171 -10.00 7.80 0.13
N VAL A 172 -8.80 7.29 -0.05
CA VAL A 172 -8.02 7.36 -1.29
C VAL A 172 -7.53 5.95 -1.61
N VAL A 173 -7.65 5.55 -2.88
CA VAL A 173 -7.10 4.29 -3.39
C VAL A 173 -6.02 4.63 -4.41
N VAL A 174 -4.81 4.16 -4.15
CA VAL A 174 -3.68 4.27 -5.06
C VAL A 174 -3.06 2.90 -5.29
N SER A 175 -2.41 2.72 -6.43
CA SER A 175 -1.52 1.59 -6.65
C SER A 175 -0.09 2.06 -6.93
N VAL A 176 0.86 1.21 -6.61
CA VAL A 176 2.28 1.40 -6.88
C VAL A 176 2.78 0.16 -7.59
N ASP A 177 3.20 0.32 -8.83
CA ASP A 177 3.77 -0.77 -9.61
C ASP A 177 5.18 -1.13 -9.12
N GLY A 178 5.74 -2.22 -9.62
CA GLY A 178 7.10 -2.62 -9.23
C GLY A 178 8.21 -1.78 -9.88
N ARG A 179 7.88 -0.82 -10.74
CA ARG A 179 8.79 0.27 -11.16
C ARG A 179 8.68 1.51 -10.26
N GLY A 180 7.72 1.53 -9.33
CA GLY A 180 7.41 2.65 -8.45
C GLY A 180 6.47 3.70 -9.04
N ALA A 181 5.86 3.47 -10.21
CA ALA A 181 4.86 4.37 -10.76
C ALA A 181 3.58 4.32 -9.91
N VAL A 182 3.04 5.50 -9.60
CA VAL A 182 1.84 5.64 -8.76
C VAL A 182 0.62 5.92 -9.63
N THR A 183 -0.41 5.09 -9.48
CA THR A 183 -1.70 5.29 -10.15
C THR A 183 -2.78 5.63 -9.13
N LEU A 184 -3.52 6.71 -9.36
CA LEU A 184 -4.67 7.09 -8.54
C LEU A 184 -5.93 6.39 -9.08
N HIS A 185 -6.58 5.58 -8.25
CA HIS A 185 -7.82 4.88 -8.59
C HIS A 185 -9.07 5.55 -7.99
N HIS A 186 -8.93 6.14 -6.80
CA HIS A 186 -9.99 6.92 -6.16
C HIS A 186 -9.39 8.05 -5.31
N PRO A 187 -9.89 9.29 -5.42
CA PRO A 187 -10.87 9.78 -6.40
C PRO A 187 -10.37 9.62 -7.85
N SER A 188 -11.28 9.63 -8.83
CA SER A 188 -10.90 9.45 -10.26
C SER A 188 -10.02 10.58 -10.81
N THR A 189 -9.91 11.69 -10.08
CA THR A 189 -9.03 12.83 -10.39
C THR A 189 -8.45 13.38 -9.09
N LEU A 190 -7.31 14.04 -9.16
CA LEU A 190 -6.64 14.63 -7.99
C LEU A 190 -7.50 15.67 -7.24
N SER A 191 -8.43 16.33 -7.94
CA SER A 191 -9.35 17.32 -7.34
C SER A 191 -10.74 16.73 -7.03
N GLY A 192 -10.92 15.42 -7.20
CA GLY A 192 -12.20 14.76 -6.96
C GLY A 192 -12.52 14.60 -5.48
N SER A 193 -13.79 14.32 -5.18
CA SER A 193 -14.24 14.06 -3.80
C SER A 193 -13.66 12.75 -3.29
N THR A 194 -13.04 12.80 -2.11
CA THR A 194 -12.54 11.61 -1.39
C THR A 194 -13.63 10.97 -0.51
N GLU A 195 -14.88 11.42 -0.60
CA GLU A 195 -15.99 10.86 0.18
C GLU A 195 -16.25 9.40 -0.19
N LEU A 196 -16.38 8.55 0.84
CA LEU A 196 -16.67 7.14 0.67
C LEU A 196 -18.16 6.88 0.78
N GLY A 197 -18.72 6.23 -0.25
CA GLY A 197 -20.04 5.65 -0.20
C GLY A 197 -20.18 4.52 0.84
N PRO A 198 -21.37 4.34 1.44
CA PRO A 198 -21.65 3.20 2.31
C PRO A 198 -21.81 1.91 1.49
N GLY A 199 -21.28 0.80 1.99
CA GLY A 199 -21.45 -0.51 1.34
C GLY A 199 -20.46 -1.56 1.80
N GLU A 200 -20.77 -2.84 1.53
CA GLU A 200 -19.90 -3.98 1.89
C GLU A 200 -18.82 -4.30 0.85
N ALA A 201 -18.91 -3.71 -0.36
CA ALA A 201 -17.89 -3.69 -1.40
C ALA A 201 -18.31 -2.71 -2.50
N VAL A 202 -17.97 -1.43 -2.34
CA VAL A 202 -18.26 -0.41 -3.36
C VAL A 202 -17.22 -0.54 -4.48
N PRO A 203 -17.62 -0.88 -5.72
CA PRO A 203 -16.68 -1.00 -6.84
C PRO A 203 -16.15 0.37 -7.25
N LEU A 204 -14.87 0.42 -7.60
CA LEU A 204 -14.30 1.57 -8.27
C LEU A 204 -14.78 1.64 -9.73
N THR A 205 -14.77 2.85 -10.29
CA THR A 205 -15.40 3.14 -11.59
C THR A 205 -14.77 2.38 -12.76
N HIS A 206 -13.50 2.01 -12.66
CA HIS A 206 -12.76 1.36 -13.75
C HIS A 206 -12.04 0.11 -13.25
N ALA A 207 -11.93 -0.87 -14.14
CA ALA A 207 -11.02 -1.98 -13.97
C ALA A 207 -9.60 -1.56 -14.39
N TYR A 208 -8.59 -2.24 -13.84
CA TYR A 208 -7.18 -1.96 -14.05
C TYR A 208 -6.51 -3.18 -14.66
N GLU A 209 -5.91 -3.03 -15.84
CA GLU A 209 -5.14 -4.09 -16.50
C GLU A 209 -3.68 -4.02 -16.04
N LEU A 210 -3.15 -5.15 -15.58
CA LEU A 210 -1.76 -5.25 -15.18
C LEU A 210 -0.84 -5.18 -16.39
N ASP A 211 0.17 -4.31 -16.33
CA ASP A 211 1.22 -4.23 -17.32
C ASP A 211 2.30 -5.30 -17.07
N ASP A 212 3.37 -5.27 -17.87
CA ASP A 212 4.54 -6.13 -17.67
C ASP A 212 5.56 -5.43 -16.74
N ALA A 213 5.12 -5.03 -15.54
CA ALA A 213 6.01 -4.52 -14.51
C ALA A 213 6.85 -5.61 -13.84
N PRO A 214 8.16 -5.35 -13.59
CA PRO A 214 8.92 -6.20 -12.67
C PRO A 214 8.27 -6.14 -11.29
N ASP A 215 8.46 -7.17 -10.46
CA ASP A 215 8.00 -7.22 -9.07
C ASP A 215 6.47 -7.11 -8.86
N PHE A 216 6.03 -6.71 -7.66
CA PHE A 216 4.63 -6.73 -7.24
C PHE A 216 3.93 -5.38 -7.45
N GLU A 217 2.71 -5.43 -8.00
CA GLU A 217 1.74 -4.33 -7.89
C GLU A 217 1.19 -4.27 -6.46
N ARG A 218 1.22 -3.09 -5.83
CA ARG A 218 0.66 -2.88 -4.48
C ARG A 218 -0.50 -1.92 -4.54
N PHE A 219 -1.67 -2.37 -4.12
CA PHE A 219 -2.84 -1.53 -3.95
C PHE A 219 -3.00 -1.09 -2.50
N LEU A 220 -3.20 0.20 -2.27
CA LEU A 220 -3.28 0.81 -0.96
C LEU A 220 -4.62 1.53 -0.82
N PHE A 221 -5.30 1.28 0.30
CA PHE A 221 -6.50 2.03 0.68
C PHE A 221 -6.22 2.80 1.96
N VAL A 222 -6.20 4.13 1.84
CA VAL A 222 -5.92 5.04 2.95
C VAL A 222 -7.23 5.73 3.33
N THR A 223 -7.59 5.69 4.60
CA THR A 223 -8.84 6.27 5.11
C THR A 223 -8.60 7.40 6.11
N SER A 224 -9.53 8.35 6.18
CA SER A 224 -9.51 9.45 7.15
C SER A 224 -10.95 9.83 7.54
N ASP A 225 -11.09 10.39 8.74
CA ASP A 225 -12.34 10.97 9.20
C ASP A 225 -12.58 12.38 8.61
N ALA A 226 -11.51 13.05 8.16
CA ALA A 226 -11.54 14.36 7.53
C ALA A 226 -11.06 14.31 6.07
N PRO A 227 -11.53 15.22 5.19
CA PRO A 227 -11.08 15.27 3.80
C PRO A 227 -9.60 15.70 3.72
N TRP A 228 -8.88 15.16 2.73
CA TRP A 228 -7.51 15.59 2.41
C TRP A 228 -7.53 16.90 1.63
N ARG A 229 -6.55 17.77 1.91
CA ARG A 229 -6.34 19.07 1.24
C ARG A 229 -5.04 19.07 0.47
#